data_AF-A0AA43TXY4-F1
#
_entry.id   AF-A0AA43TXY4-F1
#
_cell.length_a   1.000
_cell.length_b   1.000
_cell.length_c   1.000
_cell.angle_alpha   90.00
_cell.angle_beta   90.00
_cell.angle_gamma   90.00
#
_symmetry.space_group_name_H-M   'P 1'
#
loop_
_entity.id
_entity.type
_entity.pdbx_description
1 polymer ?
#
loop_
_entity_poly.entity_id
_entity_poly.type
_entity_poly.pdbx_seq_one_letter_code
_entity_poly.pdbx_strand_id
1 'polypeptide(L)'
;MAKRKELVPMIPWLYDLLLWTFSILVDLFFREVHPRGSWKVPRRGPVIFVAAPHANQFVDPLILMRVIRTEAHRRAAFLIAEKSMRRRFIGRMARAVGAVPVGRALDSTKAATGKIYLPSPTEDPSLIRGVGTKFESEAQPGGLLVLPTVNGTAANAEILEIHGNEEIKLKKVFKGDVALRQLTGKPSEEDGTENGDVDLVQGFQGISYKVAPKVDQSLVYDAVFERLQAGGCVGIFPEGGSHDRTELLPLKGGSLNEMAKL
;
A
#
# COMPACT_ATOMS: atom_id res chain seq x y z
N MET A 1 26.85 -25.32 7.90
CA MET A 1 25.58 -24.59 7.65
C MET A 1 25.78 -23.68 6.45
N ALA A 2 25.02 -23.87 5.37
CA ALA A 2 25.10 -22.99 4.20
C ALA A 2 24.65 -21.58 4.60
N LYS A 3 25.45 -20.54 4.28
CA LYS A 3 25.04 -19.14 4.43
C LYS A 3 23.79 -18.93 3.56
N ARG A 4 22.61 -18.84 4.17
CA ARG A 4 21.39 -18.43 3.48
C ARG A 4 21.65 -17.02 2.92
N LYS A 5 21.39 -16.84 1.64
CA LYS A 5 21.66 -15.59 0.93
C LYS A 5 20.57 -14.61 1.35
N GLU A 6 20.92 -13.54 2.07
CA GLU A 6 19.95 -12.52 2.48
C GLU A 6 19.10 -12.06 1.28
N LEU A 7 17.77 -12.11 1.43
CA LEU A 7 16.82 -11.70 0.38
C LEU A 7 17.02 -10.23 -0.02
N VAL A 8 17.43 -9.40 0.94
CA VAL A 8 17.66 -7.96 0.74
C VAL A 8 18.96 -7.55 1.44
N PRO A 9 20.15 -7.76 0.84
CA PRO A 9 21.41 -7.50 1.52
C PRO A 9 21.63 -6.01 1.80
N MET A 10 22.09 -5.68 3.01
CA MET A 10 22.49 -4.31 3.38
C MET A 10 24.00 -4.15 3.26
N ILE A 11 24.47 -3.03 2.69
CA ILE A 11 25.89 -2.70 2.57
C ILE A 11 26.23 -1.66 3.65
N PRO A 12 26.89 -2.06 4.77
CA PRO A 12 26.99 -1.20 5.96
C PRO A 12 27.73 0.13 5.74
N TRP A 13 28.82 0.11 4.97
CA TRP A 13 29.61 1.32 4.70
C TRP A 13 28.84 2.29 3.79
N LEU A 14 28.06 1.76 2.82
CA LEU A 14 27.27 2.57 1.91
C LEU A 14 26.05 3.14 2.64
N TYR A 15 25.44 2.37 3.55
CA TYR A 15 24.42 2.89 4.47
C TYR A 15 24.95 4.05 5.30
N ASP A 16 26.13 3.90 5.92
CA ASP A 16 26.72 4.93 6.77
C ASP A 16 27.14 6.16 5.94
N LEU A 17 27.68 5.97 4.73
CA LEU A 17 28.01 7.06 3.81
C LEU A 17 26.75 7.85 3.39
N LEU A 18 25.69 7.14 3.00
CA LEU A 18 24.41 7.76 2.64
C LEU A 18 23.84 8.55 3.81
N LEU A 19 23.83 7.97 5.02
CA LEU A 19 23.39 8.68 6.21
C LEU A 19 24.25 9.89 6.56
N TRP A 20 25.57 9.79 6.40
CA TRP A 20 26.47 10.91 6.65
C TRP A 20 26.18 12.06 5.68
N THR A 21 26.05 11.78 4.38
CA THR A 21 25.68 12.82 3.39
C THR A 21 24.31 13.44 3.66
N PHE A 22 23.34 12.63 4.07
CA PHE A 22 22.01 13.12 4.42
C PHE A 22 22.00 13.91 5.73
N SER A 23 22.87 13.58 6.68
CA SER A 23 22.98 14.31 7.95
C SER A 23 23.36 15.78 7.70
N ILE A 24 24.23 16.05 6.73
CA ILE A 24 24.58 17.41 6.31
C ILE A 24 23.33 18.17 5.82
N LEU A 25 22.48 17.51 5.03
CA LEU A 25 21.22 18.10 4.55
C LEU A 25 20.25 18.34 5.71
N VAL A 26 20.10 17.39 6.63
CA VAL A 26 19.23 17.54 7.80
C VAL A 26 19.71 18.70 8.66
N ASP A 27 21.01 18.84 8.90
CA ASP A 27 21.56 19.92 9.72
C ASP A 27 21.41 21.30 9.04
N LEU A 28 21.25 21.34 7.72
CA LEU A 28 20.93 22.56 6.97
C LEU A 28 19.45 22.97 7.11
N PHE A 29 18.53 22.02 7.07
CA PHE A 29 17.08 22.28 7.06
C PHE A 29 16.45 22.28 8.46
N PHE A 30 16.97 21.45 9.37
CA PHE A 30 16.46 21.30 10.72
C PHE A 30 17.45 21.91 11.69
N ARG A 31 17.01 22.94 12.40
CA ARG A 31 17.82 23.60 13.44
C ARG A 31 18.26 22.61 14.52
N GLU A 32 17.40 21.65 14.86
CA GLU A 32 17.67 20.69 15.92
C GLU A 32 16.77 19.44 15.78
N VAL A 33 17.34 18.25 16.03
CA VAL A 33 16.61 16.97 16.08
C VAL A 33 16.90 16.30 17.41
N HIS A 34 15.92 16.28 18.31
CA HIS A 34 16.06 15.71 19.66
C HIS A 34 15.35 14.36 19.78
N PRO A 35 16.07 13.24 19.88
CA PRO A 35 15.45 11.98 20.20
C PRO A 35 15.05 11.94 21.67
N ARG A 36 13.82 11.52 21.95
CA ARG A 36 13.32 11.28 23.32
C ARG A 36 13.23 9.77 23.56
N GLY A 37 13.74 9.31 24.70
CA GLY A 37 13.65 7.90 25.08
C GLY A 37 14.56 6.96 24.30
N SER A 38 15.61 7.47 23.65
CA SER A 38 16.53 6.66 22.83
C SER A 38 17.21 5.52 23.61
N TRP A 39 17.45 5.72 24.91
CA TRP A 39 18.00 4.71 25.82
C TRP A 39 17.11 3.48 25.99
N LYS A 40 15.82 3.56 25.66
CA LYS A 40 14.89 2.43 25.68
C LYS A 40 15.03 1.52 24.47
N VAL A 41 15.72 1.97 23.41
CA VAL A 41 15.88 1.19 22.19
C VAL A 41 16.91 0.08 22.43
N PRO A 42 16.54 -1.21 22.27
CA PRO A 42 17.48 -2.30 22.44
C PRO A 42 18.65 -2.20 21.46
N ARG A 43 19.87 -2.33 21.95
CA ARG A 43 21.11 -2.31 21.13
C ARG A 43 21.37 -3.62 20.39
N ARG A 44 20.70 -4.71 20.77
CA ARG A 44 20.83 -6.05 20.19
C ARG A 44 19.45 -6.72 20.10
N GLY A 45 19.33 -7.73 19.25
CA GLY A 45 18.11 -8.50 19.06
C GLY A 45 17.10 -7.83 18.10
N PRO A 46 16.10 -8.57 17.60
CA PRO A 46 15.13 -8.06 16.62
C PRO A 46 14.36 -6.85 17.15
N VAL A 47 14.23 -5.81 16.33
CA VAL A 47 13.38 -4.65 16.64
C VAL A 47 12.57 -4.22 15.42
N ILE A 48 11.27 -4.00 15.61
CA ILE A 48 10.40 -3.35 14.66
C ILE A 48 10.13 -1.92 15.16
N PHE A 49 10.57 -0.93 14.40
CA PHE A 49 10.24 0.47 14.62
C PHE A 49 8.93 0.78 13.90
N VAL A 50 7.90 1.16 14.66
CA VAL A 50 6.65 1.68 14.10
C VAL A 50 6.68 3.19 14.25
N ALA A 51 6.74 3.91 13.14
CA ALA A 51 6.97 5.34 13.11
C ALA A 51 5.76 6.08 12.53
N ALA A 52 5.41 7.20 13.17
CA ALA A 52 4.34 8.12 12.80
C ALA A 52 4.50 9.46 13.54
N PRO A 53 3.92 10.56 13.06
CA PRO A 53 3.24 10.69 11.77
C PRO A 53 4.23 10.64 10.60
N HIS A 54 3.78 10.26 9.41
CA HIS A 54 4.61 10.22 8.19
C HIS A 54 4.34 11.43 7.30
N ALA A 55 4.82 12.61 7.68
CA ALA A 55 4.63 13.82 6.89
C ALA A 55 5.41 13.77 5.55
N ASN A 56 6.63 13.23 5.56
CA ASN A 56 7.50 13.19 4.38
C ASN A 56 8.02 11.79 4.07
N GLN A 57 7.64 11.28 2.90
CA GLN A 57 7.98 9.92 2.43
C GLN A 57 9.48 9.61 2.33
N PHE A 58 10.35 10.62 2.28
CA PHE A 58 11.79 10.45 2.14
C PHE A 58 12.58 10.94 3.34
N VAL A 59 12.20 12.07 3.94
CA VAL A 59 12.95 12.69 5.04
C VAL A 59 12.75 11.93 6.35
N ASP A 60 11.53 11.52 6.68
CA ASP A 60 11.24 10.87 7.98
C ASP A 60 12.00 9.55 8.16
N PRO A 61 12.02 8.63 7.17
CA PRO A 61 12.80 7.40 7.30
C PRO A 61 14.29 7.69 7.48
N LEU A 62 14.83 8.69 6.79
CA LEU A 62 16.25 9.02 6.88
C LEU A 62 16.63 9.69 8.20
N ILE A 63 15.76 10.54 8.77
CA ILE A 63 15.93 11.08 10.13
C ILE A 63 15.91 9.93 11.14
N LEU A 64 14.96 9.01 11.02
CA LEU A 64 14.86 7.88 11.94
C LEU A 64 16.06 6.94 11.81
N MET A 65 16.51 6.66 10.58
CA MET A 65 17.74 5.91 10.33
C MET A 65 18.97 6.58 10.97
N ARG A 66 19.08 7.91 10.89
CA ARG A 66 20.15 8.70 11.54
C ARG A 66 20.09 8.56 13.06
N VAL A 67 18.93 8.79 13.67
CA VAL A 67 18.73 8.68 15.13
C VAL A 67 19.06 7.27 15.63
N ILE A 68 18.55 6.23 14.96
CA ILE A 68 18.83 4.83 15.31
C ILE A 68 20.33 4.52 15.21
N ARG A 69 21.01 5.07 14.19
CA ARG A 69 22.45 4.85 13.99
C ARG A 69 23.31 5.54 15.04
N THR A 70 22.95 6.77 15.44
CA THR A 70 23.69 7.56 16.42
C THR A 70 23.44 7.08 17.85
N GLU A 71 22.19 6.86 18.22
CA GLU A 71 21.80 6.58 19.61
C GLU A 71 21.91 5.09 20.01
N ALA A 72 21.48 4.20 19.10
CA ALA A 72 21.42 2.76 19.35
C ALA A 72 22.56 1.99 18.67
N HIS A 73 23.33 2.65 17.80
CA HIS A 73 24.36 2.02 16.94
C HIS A 73 23.82 0.90 16.05
N ARG A 74 22.59 1.06 15.56
CA ARG A 74 21.90 0.08 14.71
C ARG A 74 21.62 0.64 13.32
N ARG A 75 21.29 -0.26 12.39
CA ARG A 75 20.83 0.09 11.04
C ARG A 75 19.45 -0.50 10.84
N ALA A 76 18.53 0.30 10.32
CA ALA A 76 17.15 -0.09 10.12
C ALA A 76 16.82 -0.14 8.63
N ALA A 77 16.20 -1.25 8.24
CA ALA A 77 15.67 -1.44 6.90
C ALA A 77 14.21 -1.00 6.88
N PHE A 78 13.85 -0.14 5.94
CA PHE A 78 12.47 0.34 5.81
C PHE A 78 11.77 -0.31 4.63
N LEU A 79 10.45 -0.46 4.75
CA LEU A 79 9.59 -0.84 3.64
C LEU A 79 9.49 0.31 2.64
N ILE A 80 9.71 0.05 1.37
CA ILE A 80 9.64 1.05 0.30
C ILE A 80 8.75 0.54 -0.84
N ALA A 81 7.96 1.43 -1.45
CA ALA A 81 7.12 1.07 -2.58
C ALA A 81 7.95 0.45 -3.73
N GLU A 82 7.51 -0.67 -4.28
CA GLU A 82 8.19 -1.38 -5.36
C GLU A 82 8.41 -0.48 -6.59
N LYS A 83 7.46 0.42 -6.87
CA LYS A 83 7.58 1.42 -7.94
C LYS A 83 8.82 2.30 -7.78
N SER A 84 9.18 2.68 -6.55
CA SER A 84 10.39 3.46 -6.26
C SER A 84 11.66 2.63 -6.47
N MET A 85 11.60 1.32 -6.21
CA MET A 85 12.72 0.38 -6.39
C MET A 85 13.09 0.13 -7.85
N ARG A 86 12.17 0.40 -8.78
CA ARG A 86 12.41 0.33 -10.24
C ARG A 86 13.16 1.54 -10.79
N ARG A 87 13.23 2.66 -10.05
CA ARG A 87 13.99 3.84 -10.47
C ARG A 87 15.49 3.58 -10.33
N ARG A 88 16.29 3.90 -11.35
CA ARG A 88 17.70 3.50 -11.46
C ARG A 88 18.58 3.94 -10.30
N PHE A 89 18.46 5.19 -9.85
CA PHE A 89 19.26 5.73 -8.74
C PHE A 89 18.67 5.37 -7.38
N ILE A 90 17.40 5.72 -7.15
CA ILE A 90 16.67 5.48 -5.89
C ILE A 90 16.66 3.98 -5.54
N GLY A 91 16.37 3.11 -6.51
CA GLY A 91 16.34 1.68 -6.28
C GLY A 91 17.72 1.08 -5.97
N ARG A 92 18.81 1.63 -6.50
CA ARG A 92 20.18 1.17 -6.16
C ARG A 92 20.53 1.54 -4.72
N MET A 93 20.27 2.80 -4.34
CA MET A 93 20.50 3.27 -2.97
C MET A 93 19.61 2.53 -1.97
N ALA A 94 18.32 2.39 -2.27
CA ALA A 94 17.35 1.70 -1.42
C ALA A 94 17.76 0.25 -1.17
N ARG A 95 18.19 -0.49 -2.20
CA ARG A 95 18.74 -1.84 -2.02
C ARG A 95 20.00 -1.84 -1.16
N ALA A 96 20.92 -0.90 -1.38
CA ALA A 96 22.15 -0.82 -0.60
C ALA A 96 21.91 -0.54 0.90
N VAL A 97 20.88 0.23 1.24
CA VAL A 97 20.48 0.46 2.64
C VAL A 97 19.58 -0.65 3.19
N GLY A 98 19.37 -1.73 2.45
CA GLY A 98 18.58 -2.88 2.87
C GLY A 98 17.06 -2.67 2.82
N ALA A 99 16.56 -1.67 2.09
CA ALA A 99 15.12 -1.41 2.01
C ALA A 99 14.35 -2.56 1.35
N VAL A 100 13.23 -2.94 1.96
CA VAL A 100 12.41 -4.08 1.52
C VAL A 100 11.33 -3.57 0.55
N PRO A 101 11.30 -4.05 -0.70
CA PRO A 101 10.28 -3.63 -1.66
C PRO A 101 8.90 -4.15 -1.25
N VAL A 102 7.91 -3.26 -1.23
CA VAL A 102 6.50 -3.62 -1.01
C VAL A 102 5.70 -3.26 -2.25
N GLY A 103 5.16 -4.28 -2.90
CA GLY A 103 4.20 -4.11 -3.98
C GLY A 103 2.84 -3.71 -3.41
N ARG A 104 2.14 -2.79 -4.09
CA ARG A 104 0.71 -2.54 -3.85
C ARG A 104 -0.04 -2.81 -5.14
N ALA A 105 -1.19 -3.46 -5.04
CA ALA A 105 -2.00 -3.82 -6.21
C ALA A 105 -2.33 -2.56 -7.03
N LEU A 106 -2.69 -1.46 -6.34
CA LEU A 106 -3.01 -0.17 -6.95
C LEU A 106 -1.86 0.43 -7.78
N ASP A 107 -0.60 0.13 -7.45
CA ASP A 107 0.56 0.63 -8.20
C ASP A 107 0.72 -0.06 -9.57
N SER A 108 0.07 -1.22 -9.78
CA SER A 108 0.11 -2.02 -11.00
C SER A 108 -1.25 -2.06 -11.72
N THR A 109 -2.07 -1.02 -11.56
CA THR A 109 -3.36 -0.90 -12.23
C THR A 109 -3.22 -0.74 -13.74
N LYS A 110 -4.05 -1.48 -14.49
CA LYS A 110 -4.16 -1.39 -15.95
C LYS A 110 -5.60 -1.06 -16.34
N ALA A 111 -5.78 -0.26 -17.38
CA ALA A 111 -7.10 -0.06 -17.97
C ALA A 111 -7.59 -1.40 -18.54
N ALA A 112 -8.83 -1.76 -18.22
CA ALA A 112 -9.44 -2.99 -18.69
C ALA A 112 -10.39 -2.72 -19.86
N THR A 113 -10.62 -3.75 -20.66
CA THR A 113 -11.52 -3.70 -21.81
C THR A 113 -12.98 -3.85 -21.36
N GLY A 114 -13.87 -3.12 -22.02
CA GLY A 114 -15.30 -3.15 -21.76
C GLY A 114 -15.74 -2.18 -20.67
N LYS A 115 -16.99 -2.36 -20.24
CA LYS A 115 -17.62 -1.56 -19.18
C LYS A 115 -18.21 -2.47 -18.12
N ILE A 116 -18.28 -2.01 -16.88
CA ILE A 116 -18.89 -2.74 -15.77
C ILE A 116 -20.06 -1.98 -15.16
N TYR A 117 -21.02 -2.73 -14.65
CA TYR A 117 -22.18 -2.21 -13.93
C TYR A 117 -22.64 -3.21 -12.87
N LEU A 118 -23.47 -2.72 -11.94
CA LEU A 118 -24.06 -3.53 -10.88
C LEU A 118 -25.53 -3.82 -11.26
N PRO A 119 -25.88 -5.06 -11.63
CA PRO A 119 -27.22 -5.40 -12.11
C PRO A 119 -28.29 -5.29 -11.01
N SER A 120 -28.03 -5.85 -9.83
CA SER A 120 -28.98 -5.89 -8.72
C SER A 120 -28.31 -5.46 -7.42
N PRO A 121 -28.26 -4.15 -7.11
CA PRO A 121 -27.60 -3.64 -5.91
C PRO A 121 -28.26 -4.07 -4.59
N THR A 122 -29.55 -4.40 -4.63
CA THR A 122 -30.36 -4.81 -3.47
C THR A 122 -30.36 -6.32 -3.25
N GLU A 123 -30.41 -7.12 -4.32
CA GLU A 123 -30.44 -8.59 -4.25
C GLU A 123 -29.05 -9.23 -4.23
N ASP A 124 -28.11 -8.79 -5.08
CA ASP A 124 -26.74 -9.29 -5.12
C ASP A 124 -25.71 -8.16 -5.34
N PRO A 125 -25.37 -7.40 -4.28
CA PRO A 125 -24.43 -6.29 -4.36
C PRO A 125 -22.98 -6.74 -4.65
N SER A 126 -22.72 -8.05 -4.70
CA SER A 126 -21.39 -8.63 -4.94
C SER A 126 -21.16 -9.05 -6.38
N LEU A 127 -22.23 -9.18 -7.18
CA LEU A 127 -22.14 -9.63 -8.56
C LEU A 127 -21.98 -8.43 -9.50
N ILE A 128 -20.85 -8.37 -10.20
CA ILE A 128 -20.59 -7.35 -11.22
C ILE A 128 -20.76 -7.96 -12.59
N ARG A 129 -21.49 -7.26 -13.46
CA ARG A 129 -21.64 -7.62 -14.87
C ARG A 129 -20.84 -6.68 -15.77
N GLY A 130 -20.34 -7.27 -16.84
CA GLY A 130 -19.53 -6.59 -17.84
C GLY A 130 -20.21 -6.57 -19.21
N VAL A 131 -20.05 -5.46 -19.94
CA VAL A 131 -20.43 -5.33 -21.35
C VAL A 131 -19.16 -5.25 -22.18
N GLY A 132 -18.93 -6.24 -23.03
CA GLY A 132 -17.73 -6.32 -23.87
C GLY A 132 -16.44 -6.50 -23.06
N THR A 133 -16.53 -7.10 -21.88
CA THR A 133 -15.40 -7.36 -20.98
C THR A 133 -14.70 -8.68 -21.33
N LYS A 134 -13.44 -8.82 -20.90
CA LYS A 134 -12.63 -10.04 -21.06
C LYS A 134 -12.02 -10.49 -19.74
N PHE A 135 -12.89 -10.71 -18.75
CA PHE A 135 -12.48 -10.93 -17.37
C PHE A 135 -11.51 -12.11 -17.19
N GLU A 136 -11.67 -13.22 -17.92
CA GLU A 136 -10.78 -14.38 -17.80
C GLU A 136 -9.33 -14.08 -18.20
N SER A 137 -9.13 -13.13 -19.12
CA SER A 137 -7.81 -12.79 -19.65
C SER A 137 -7.16 -11.60 -18.95
N GLU A 138 -7.96 -10.65 -18.44
CA GLU A 138 -7.47 -9.38 -17.89
C GLU A 138 -7.54 -9.32 -16.36
N ALA A 139 -8.41 -10.12 -15.75
CA ALA A 139 -8.60 -10.19 -14.31
C ALA A 139 -8.13 -11.55 -13.76
N GLN A 140 -7.91 -11.59 -12.45
CA GLN A 140 -7.53 -12.82 -11.75
C GLN A 140 -8.21 -12.88 -10.37
N PRO A 141 -8.57 -14.07 -9.88
CA PRO A 141 -9.05 -14.24 -8.50
C PRO A 141 -8.05 -13.66 -7.47
N GLY A 142 -8.57 -12.90 -6.52
CA GLY A 142 -7.77 -12.14 -5.54
C GLY A 142 -7.12 -10.86 -6.08
N GLY A 143 -7.33 -10.51 -7.36
CA GLY A 143 -7.02 -9.19 -7.90
C GLY A 143 -8.03 -8.13 -7.44
N LEU A 144 -7.79 -6.87 -7.81
CA LEU A 144 -8.73 -5.77 -7.51
C LEU A 144 -9.37 -5.22 -8.78
N LEU A 145 -10.66 -4.88 -8.67
CA LEU A 145 -11.37 -3.99 -9.56
C LEU A 145 -11.31 -2.57 -8.99
N VAL A 146 -10.96 -1.59 -9.82
CA VAL A 146 -10.76 -0.20 -9.42
C VAL A 146 -11.62 0.70 -10.30
N LEU A 147 -12.49 1.48 -9.67
CA LEU A 147 -13.36 2.43 -10.37
C LEU A 147 -12.63 3.75 -10.65
N PRO A 148 -13.09 4.53 -11.65
CA PRO A 148 -12.59 5.88 -11.89
C PRO A 148 -12.84 6.77 -10.67
N THR A 149 -11.89 7.66 -10.38
CA THR A 149 -12.04 8.63 -9.29
C THR A 149 -13.06 9.69 -9.67
N VAL A 150 -14.12 9.83 -8.86
CA VAL A 150 -15.14 10.88 -9.00
C VAL A 150 -15.22 11.63 -7.67
N ASN A 151 -15.26 12.96 -7.72
CA ASN A 151 -15.29 13.84 -6.54
C ASN A 151 -14.18 13.54 -5.52
N GLY A 152 -12.97 13.23 -6.01
CA GLY A 152 -11.82 12.88 -5.17
C GLY A 152 -11.91 11.52 -4.48
N THR A 153 -12.97 10.75 -4.70
CA THR A 153 -13.19 9.45 -4.07
C THR A 153 -12.80 8.32 -5.04
N ALA A 154 -11.85 7.48 -4.62
CA ALA A 154 -11.43 6.30 -5.37
C ALA A 154 -11.98 5.04 -4.69
N ALA A 155 -12.66 4.18 -5.46
CA ALA A 155 -13.26 2.95 -4.97
C ALA A 155 -12.56 1.72 -5.59
N ASN A 156 -12.37 0.68 -4.78
CA ASN A 156 -11.84 -0.60 -5.22
C ASN A 156 -12.51 -1.77 -4.48
N ALA A 157 -12.50 -2.95 -5.11
CA ALA A 157 -13.05 -4.18 -4.56
C ALA A 157 -12.19 -5.39 -4.95
N GLU A 158 -12.09 -6.38 -4.07
CA GLU A 158 -11.34 -7.62 -4.31
C GLU A 158 -12.22 -8.64 -5.03
N ILE A 159 -11.68 -9.27 -6.08
CA ILE A 159 -12.34 -10.31 -6.85
C ILE A 159 -12.27 -11.63 -6.08
N LEU A 160 -13.43 -12.25 -5.82
CA LEU A 160 -13.51 -13.60 -5.26
C LEU A 160 -13.35 -14.64 -6.37
N GLU A 161 -14.26 -14.61 -7.33
CA GLU A 161 -14.40 -15.59 -8.40
C GLU A 161 -14.74 -14.89 -9.73
N ILE A 162 -14.33 -15.50 -10.84
CA ILE A 162 -14.61 -15.04 -12.20
C ILE A 162 -15.50 -16.10 -12.85
N HIS A 163 -16.69 -15.70 -13.31
CA HIS A 163 -17.66 -16.54 -13.98
C HIS A 163 -17.73 -16.15 -15.46
N GLY A 164 -16.72 -16.60 -16.23
CA GLY A 164 -16.61 -16.26 -17.65
C GLY A 164 -16.19 -14.81 -17.90
N ASN A 165 -16.39 -14.34 -19.14
CA ASN A 165 -15.90 -13.04 -19.58
C ASN A 165 -16.76 -11.84 -19.16
N GLU A 166 -17.98 -12.10 -18.68
CA GLU A 166 -19.00 -11.07 -18.44
C GLU A 166 -19.49 -11.01 -16.98
N GLU A 167 -19.11 -11.96 -16.12
CA GLU A 167 -19.53 -11.97 -14.72
C GLU A 167 -18.35 -12.16 -13.76
N ILE A 168 -18.32 -11.34 -12.71
CA ILE A 168 -17.36 -11.44 -11.61
C ILE A 168 -18.10 -11.37 -10.29
N LYS A 169 -17.71 -12.22 -9.35
CA LYS A 169 -18.15 -12.13 -7.96
C LYS A 169 -17.08 -11.46 -7.10
N LEU A 170 -17.47 -10.43 -6.37
CA LEU A 170 -16.62 -9.71 -5.44
C LEU A 170 -16.58 -10.41 -4.09
N LYS A 171 -15.42 -10.38 -3.44
CA LYS A 171 -15.26 -10.85 -2.05
C LYS A 171 -15.84 -9.86 -1.06
N LYS A 172 -15.78 -8.57 -1.39
CA LYS A 172 -16.37 -7.47 -0.62
C LYS A 172 -17.00 -6.48 -1.59
N VAL A 173 -18.20 -6.03 -1.26
CA VAL A 173 -18.92 -5.01 -2.02
C VAL A 173 -18.14 -3.69 -2.05
N PHE A 174 -18.35 -2.91 -3.11
CA PHE A 174 -17.80 -1.55 -3.17
C PHE A 174 -18.37 -0.73 -2.01
N LYS A 175 -17.49 -0.01 -1.31
CA LYS A 175 -17.88 0.86 -0.20
C LYS A 175 -18.11 2.29 -0.69
N GLY A 176 -19.19 2.89 -0.23
CA GLY A 176 -19.50 4.31 -0.44
C GLY A 176 -20.52 4.54 -1.55
N ASP A 177 -21.39 5.53 -1.34
CA ASP A 177 -22.52 5.83 -2.22
C ASP A 177 -22.07 6.26 -3.61
N VAL A 178 -20.92 6.92 -3.72
CA VAL A 178 -20.31 7.29 -5.01
C VAL A 178 -20.06 6.06 -5.88
N ALA A 179 -19.55 4.96 -5.31
CA ALA A 179 -19.24 3.75 -6.05
C ALA A 179 -20.51 3.02 -6.52
N LEU A 180 -21.54 2.97 -5.67
CA LEU A 180 -22.83 2.39 -6.02
C LEU A 180 -23.49 3.19 -7.15
N ARG A 181 -23.54 4.53 -7.02
CA ARG A 181 -24.10 5.42 -8.06
C ARG A 181 -23.34 5.32 -9.38
N GLN A 182 -22.02 5.22 -9.34
CA GLN A 182 -21.19 5.00 -10.52
C GLN A 182 -21.50 3.68 -11.23
N LEU A 183 -21.87 2.63 -10.49
CA LEU A 183 -22.18 1.32 -11.05
C LEU A 183 -23.65 1.16 -11.46
N THR A 184 -24.54 2.03 -10.98
CA THR A 184 -25.99 2.02 -11.30
C THR A 184 -26.43 3.12 -12.26
N GLY A 185 -25.57 4.12 -12.51
CA GLY A 185 -25.80 5.19 -13.46
C GLY A 185 -26.56 6.40 -12.94
N LYS A 186 -26.71 6.55 -11.61
CA LYS A 186 -27.43 7.70 -11.02
C LYS A 186 -26.57 8.97 -10.98
N PRO A 187 -27.13 10.15 -11.32
CA PRO A 187 -26.41 11.42 -11.26
C PRO A 187 -26.01 11.82 -9.82
N SER A 188 -24.91 12.57 -9.69
CA SER A 188 -24.35 13.03 -8.42
C SER A 188 -25.11 14.24 -7.89
N GLU A 189 -25.73 14.12 -6.70
CA GLU A 189 -26.02 15.10 -5.62
C GLU A 189 -26.30 16.60 -5.84
N GLU A 190 -26.32 17.15 -7.06
CA GLU A 190 -26.82 18.53 -7.29
C GLU A 190 -28.36 18.59 -7.38
N ASP A 191 -29.04 17.46 -7.63
CA ASP A 191 -30.50 17.38 -7.67
C ASP A 191 -31.03 16.67 -6.42
N GLY A 192 -31.47 17.47 -5.45
CA GLY A 192 -31.94 17.07 -4.11
C GLY A 192 -33.16 16.13 -4.07
N THR A 193 -32.99 14.90 -4.54
CA THR A 193 -33.93 13.80 -4.31
C THR A 193 -33.32 12.80 -3.35
N GLU A 194 -33.56 13.05 -2.06
CA GLU A 194 -33.47 12.03 -1.03
C GLU A 194 -34.60 11.00 -1.27
N ASN A 195 -34.25 9.71 -1.17
CA ASN A 195 -35.14 8.53 -1.25
C ASN A 195 -35.56 8.04 -2.64
N GLY A 196 -34.67 7.34 -3.34
CA GLY A 196 -35.06 6.51 -4.49
C GLY A 196 -34.23 5.23 -4.58
N ASP A 197 -34.92 4.09 -4.59
CA ASP A 197 -34.43 2.70 -4.70
C ASP A 197 -33.09 2.56 -5.41
N VAL A 198 -32.15 1.79 -4.86
CA VAL A 198 -30.76 1.67 -5.35
C VAL A 198 -30.67 0.97 -6.72
N ASP A 199 -31.77 0.78 -7.43
CA ASP A 199 -31.85 0.00 -8.65
C ASP A 199 -31.13 0.65 -9.86
N LEU A 200 -30.75 -0.22 -10.80
CA LEU A 200 -30.07 0.12 -12.04
C LEU A 200 -30.96 0.99 -12.95
N VAL A 201 -30.41 2.11 -13.45
CA VAL A 201 -31.13 2.94 -14.43
C VAL A 201 -31.26 2.19 -15.76
N GLN A 202 -32.48 2.13 -16.31
CA GLN A 202 -32.72 1.48 -17.61
C GLN A 202 -31.91 2.15 -18.72
N GLY A 203 -31.12 1.34 -19.46
CA GLY A 203 -30.24 1.82 -20.53
C GLY A 203 -28.83 2.19 -20.09
N PHE A 204 -28.46 1.96 -18.82
CA PHE A 204 -27.09 2.20 -18.35
C PHE A 204 -26.10 1.22 -19.01
N GLN A 205 -25.13 1.78 -19.74
CA GLN A 205 -24.14 1.01 -20.48
C GLN A 205 -22.89 0.64 -19.66
N GLY A 206 -22.88 0.91 -18.35
CA GLY A 206 -21.73 0.69 -17.49
C GLY A 206 -20.65 1.77 -17.56
N ILE A 207 -19.63 1.61 -16.72
CA ILE A 207 -18.47 2.50 -16.63
C ILE A 207 -17.17 1.80 -16.99
N SER A 208 -16.19 2.57 -17.43
CA SER A 208 -14.82 2.08 -17.57
C SER A 208 -14.22 1.76 -16.21
N TYR A 209 -13.29 0.81 -16.18
CA TYR A 209 -12.67 0.34 -14.94
C TYR A 209 -11.21 -0.02 -15.18
N LYS A 210 -10.49 -0.22 -14.07
CA LYS A 210 -9.12 -0.71 -14.06
C LYS A 210 -9.04 -2.00 -13.27
N VAL A 211 -8.13 -2.86 -13.66
CA VAL A 211 -7.78 -4.11 -12.96
C VAL A 211 -6.41 -3.98 -12.32
N ALA A 212 -6.24 -4.56 -11.15
CA ALA A 212 -4.94 -4.70 -10.50
C ALA A 212 -4.68 -6.19 -10.17
N PRO A 213 -3.44 -6.67 -10.38
CA PRO A 213 -3.09 -8.04 -10.05
C PRO A 213 -3.09 -8.27 -8.53
N LYS A 214 -3.26 -9.53 -8.12
CA LYS A 214 -3.03 -9.97 -6.75
C LYS A 214 -1.56 -9.77 -6.41
N VAL A 215 -1.28 -9.06 -5.32
CA VAL A 215 0.08 -8.91 -4.81
C VAL A 215 0.38 -10.04 -3.84
N ASP A 216 1.49 -10.72 -4.07
CA ASP A 216 2.03 -11.69 -3.13
C ASP A 216 2.77 -10.95 -2.00
N GLN A 217 2.24 -11.03 -0.78
CA GLN A 217 2.82 -10.42 0.40
C GLN A 217 3.84 -11.35 1.09
N SER A 218 3.87 -12.65 0.77
CA SER A 218 4.75 -13.63 1.41
C SER A 218 6.23 -13.23 1.27
N LEU A 219 6.62 -12.69 0.11
CA LEU A 219 7.98 -12.21 -0.13
C LEU A 219 8.40 -11.08 0.83
N VAL A 220 7.48 -10.17 1.16
CA VAL A 220 7.74 -9.07 2.10
C VAL A 220 7.92 -9.63 3.51
N TYR A 221 7.01 -10.53 3.91
CA TYR A 221 7.08 -11.19 5.21
C TYR A 221 8.37 -11.98 5.35
N ASP A 222 8.75 -12.80 4.36
CA ASP A 222 9.99 -13.59 4.38
C ASP A 222 11.22 -12.71 4.55
N ALA A 223 11.30 -11.58 3.83
CA ALA A 223 12.40 -10.64 3.95
C ALA A 223 12.47 -9.95 5.33
N VAL A 224 11.31 -9.63 5.91
CA VAL A 224 11.22 -9.07 7.26
C VAL A 224 11.62 -10.11 8.31
N PHE A 225 11.10 -11.33 8.21
CA PHE A 225 11.43 -12.44 9.11
C PHE A 225 12.91 -12.78 9.07
N GLU A 226 13.51 -12.89 7.90
CA GLU A 226 14.94 -13.16 7.76
C GLU A 226 15.78 -12.08 8.47
N ARG A 227 15.42 -10.81 8.30
CA ARG A 227 16.12 -9.70 8.96
C ARG A 227 15.96 -9.71 10.47
N LEU A 228 14.77 -10.01 10.97
CA LEU A 228 14.51 -10.08 12.41
C LEU A 228 15.21 -11.29 13.03
N GLN A 229 15.20 -12.45 12.37
CA GLN A 229 15.95 -13.64 12.80
C GLN A 229 17.46 -13.38 12.87
N ALA A 230 18.00 -12.55 11.99
CA ALA A 230 19.39 -12.09 12.06
C ALA A 230 19.65 -11.04 13.18
N GLY A 231 18.66 -10.69 13.99
CA GLY A 231 18.76 -9.67 15.05
C GLY A 231 18.78 -8.24 14.52
N GLY A 232 18.34 -8.03 13.27
CA GLY A 232 18.30 -6.73 12.61
C GLY A 232 17.13 -5.84 13.05
N CYS A 233 17.03 -4.68 12.43
CA CYS A 233 15.92 -3.74 12.63
C CYS A 233 15.10 -3.59 11.35
N VAL A 234 13.78 -3.53 11.50
CA VAL A 234 12.86 -3.15 10.43
C VAL A 234 12.06 -1.92 10.86
N GLY A 235 11.89 -0.96 9.97
CA GLY A 235 11.05 0.22 10.17
C GLY A 235 9.82 0.20 9.29
N ILE A 236 8.66 0.51 9.87
CA ILE A 236 7.39 0.61 9.17
C ILE A 236 6.71 1.95 9.46
N PHE A 237 6.03 2.47 8.45
CA PHE A 237 5.11 3.60 8.58
C PHE A 237 3.71 3.06 8.28
N PRO A 238 2.87 2.84 9.31
CA PRO A 238 1.60 2.11 9.16
C PRO A 238 0.56 2.86 8.31
N GLU A 239 0.78 4.15 8.06
CA GLU A 239 -0.09 5.02 7.27
C GLU A 239 -0.06 4.65 5.76
N GLY A 240 1.04 4.07 5.27
CA GLY A 240 1.18 3.63 3.88
C GLY A 240 1.13 4.76 2.84
N GLY A 241 1.19 6.02 3.29
CA GLY A 241 1.14 7.26 2.53
C GLY A 241 1.55 8.43 3.44
N SER A 242 1.76 9.62 2.87
CA SER A 242 2.14 10.80 3.65
C SER A 242 0.94 11.65 4.03
N HIS A 243 0.91 12.17 5.26
CA HIS A 243 -0.10 13.13 5.70
C HIS A 243 0.40 14.07 6.79
N ASP A 244 -0.19 15.26 6.83
CA ASP A 244 0.20 16.32 7.78
C ASP A 244 -0.61 16.29 9.10
N ARG A 245 -1.40 15.23 9.35
CA ARG A 245 -2.12 15.06 10.61
C ARG A 245 -1.18 14.63 11.74
N THR A 246 -1.37 15.21 12.92
CA THR A 246 -0.61 14.91 14.15
C THR A 246 -0.97 13.55 14.78
N GLU A 247 -2.10 12.97 14.40
CA GLU A 247 -2.57 11.67 14.85
C GLU A 247 -2.24 10.58 13.83
N LEU A 248 -1.97 9.37 14.33
CA LEU A 248 -1.95 8.17 13.52
C LEU A 248 -3.27 8.05 12.75
N LEU A 249 -3.23 7.90 11.42
CA LEU A 249 -4.42 7.42 10.72
C LEU A 249 -4.82 6.05 11.29
N PRO A 250 -6.14 5.74 11.33
CA PRO A 250 -6.61 4.43 11.73
C PRO A 250 -5.81 3.35 10.99
N LEU A 251 -5.13 2.50 11.75
CA LEU A 251 -4.24 1.48 11.22
C LEU A 251 -5.00 0.68 10.16
N LYS A 252 -4.51 0.66 8.91
CA LYS A 252 -5.04 -0.26 7.90
C LYS A 252 -4.71 -1.68 8.36
N GLY A 253 -5.71 -2.37 8.92
CA GLY A 253 -5.55 -3.65 9.62
C GLY A 253 -4.96 -4.80 8.80
N GLY A 254 -4.69 -4.64 7.51
CA GLY A 254 -4.11 -5.70 6.68
C GLY A 254 -2.68 -6.11 7.06
N SER A 255 -1.83 -5.15 7.46
CA SER A 255 -0.40 -5.43 7.73
C SER A 255 -0.07 -5.71 9.20
N LEU A 256 -0.89 -5.25 10.14
CA LEU A 256 -0.66 -5.42 11.59
C LEU A 256 -1.51 -6.52 12.23
N ASN A 257 -2.78 -6.73 11.80
CA ASN A 257 -3.60 -7.78 12.43
C ASN A 257 -3.15 -9.21 12.08
N GLU A 258 -2.44 -9.40 10.97
CA GLU A 258 -1.83 -10.70 10.68
C GLU A 258 -0.50 -10.88 11.43
N MET A 259 0.27 -9.80 11.66
CA MET A 259 1.50 -9.88 12.45
C MET A 259 1.25 -10.02 13.97
N ALA A 260 0.16 -9.46 14.50
CA ALA A 260 -0.19 -9.53 15.93
C ALA A 260 -0.90 -10.83 16.34
N LYS A 261 -1.18 -11.74 15.38
CA LYS A 261 -1.78 -13.06 15.64
C LYS A 261 -0.74 -14.19 15.71
N LEU A 262 0.55 -13.85 15.75
CA LEU A 262 1.69 -14.76 15.95
C LEU A 262 2.54 -14.28 17.12
#